data_AF-A0A1F9VI47-F1
#
_entry.id   AF-A0A1F9VI47-F1
#
_cell.length_a   1.000
_cell.length_b   1.000
_cell.length_c   1.000
_cell.angle_alpha   90.00
_cell.angle_beta   90.00
_cell.angle_gamma   90.00
#
_symmetry.space_group_name_H-M   'P 1'
#
loop_
_entity.id
_entity.type
_entity.pdbx_description
1 polymer ?
#
loop_
_entity_poly.entity_id
_entity_poly.type
_entity_poly.pdbx_seq_one_letter_code
_entity_poly.pdbx_strand_id
1 'polypeptide(L)'
;MLKFWIGLGILVILSPLGLIIPGLLKSSSAWGEWGVEEIEKLAGYVPRGLAKLSSFWNAPVPDYAFKGWEEKSLTQLSFAYIFSAIAGAAAVAALAYLAGKMLTKKKN
;
A
#
# COMPACT_ATOMS: atom_id res chain seq x y z
N MET A 1 -21.68 -14.57 18.95
CA MET A 1 -21.17 -13.18 19.09
C MET A 1 -19.87 -13.11 19.87
N LEU A 2 -19.81 -13.51 21.16
CA LEU A 2 -18.57 -13.40 21.96
C LEU A 2 -17.34 -14.10 21.34
N LYS A 3 -17.51 -15.33 20.82
CA LYS A 3 -16.44 -16.08 20.14
C LYS A 3 -15.84 -15.35 18.94
N PHE A 4 -16.66 -14.60 18.20
CA PHE A 4 -16.21 -13.78 17.07
C PHE A 4 -15.33 -12.62 17.56
N TRP A 5 -15.77 -11.90 18.60
CA TRP A 5 -15.00 -10.81 19.20
C TRP A 5 -13.68 -11.28 19.82
N ILE A 6 -13.68 -12.45 20.45
CA ILE A 6 -12.45 -13.09 20.94
C ILE A 6 -11.50 -13.39 19.78
N GLY A 7 -12.00 -14.01 18.69
CA GLY A 7 -11.19 -14.27 17.51
C GLY A 7 -10.63 -13.00 16.88
N LEU A 8 -11.45 -11.95 16.76
CA LEU A 8 -11.00 -10.67 16.24
C LEU A 8 -9.95 -10.00 17.15
N GLY A 9 -10.14 -10.07 18.47
CA GLY A 9 -9.18 -9.57 19.45
C GLY A 9 -7.82 -10.28 19.35
N ILE A 10 -7.83 -11.60 19.18
CA ILE A 10 -6.60 -12.38 18.94
C ILE A 10 -5.91 -11.90 17.66
N LEU A 11 -6.64 -11.72 16.55
CA LEU A 11 -6.06 -11.26 15.29
C LEU A 11 -5.46 -9.86 15.41
N VAL A 12 -6.11 -8.95 16.14
CA VAL A 12 -5.57 -7.59 16.40
C VAL A 12 -4.26 -7.69 17.17
N ILE A 13 -4.19 -8.52 18.22
CA ILE A 13 -2.97 -8.72 19.02
C ILE A 13 -1.85 -9.35 18.19
N LEU A 14 -2.18 -10.24 17.24
CA LEU A 14 -1.20 -10.88 16.38
C LEU A 14 -0.76 -10.01 15.19
N SER A 15 -1.54 -9.00 14.80
CA SER A 15 -1.22 -8.15 13.64
C SER A 15 0.17 -7.50 13.66
N PRO A 16 0.75 -7.05 14.80
CA PRO A 16 2.09 -6.48 14.83
C PRO A 16 3.19 -7.49 14.50
N LEU A 17 2.92 -8.80 14.60
CA LEU A 17 3.89 -9.83 14.23
C LEU A 17 4.29 -9.75 12.75
N GLY A 18 3.39 -9.27 11.89
CA GLY A 18 3.68 -9.04 10.47
C GLY A 18 4.73 -7.97 10.21
N LEU A 19 5.04 -7.13 11.20
CA LEU A 19 6.12 -6.12 11.16
C LEU A 19 7.33 -6.56 11.99
N ILE A 20 7.07 -7.10 13.18
CA ILE A 20 8.12 -7.48 14.14
C ILE A 20 8.97 -8.63 13.61
N ILE A 21 8.35 -9.67 13.04
CA ILE A 21 9.08 -10.85 12.56
C ILE A 21 9.98 -10.48 11.37
N PRO A 22 9.49 -9.78 10.31
CA PRO A 22 10.36 -9.28 9.25
C PRO A 22 11.51 -8.40 9.75
N GLY A 23 11.24 -7.48 10.69
CA GLY A 23 12.25 -6.62 11.29
C GLY A 23 13.33 -7.41 12.05
N LEU A 24 12.94 -8.43 12.80
CA LEU A 24 13.87 -9.34 13.51
C LEU A 24 14.71 -10.18 12.54
N LEU A 25 14.10 -10.67 11.47
CA LEU A 25 14.75 -11.50 10.46
C LEU A 25 15.53 -10.69 9.42
N LYS A 26 15.55 -9.36 9.54
CA LYS A 26 16.14 -8.42 8.57
C LYS A 26 15.60 -8.62 7.14
N SER A 27 14.37 -9.11 7.00
CA SER A 27 13.70 -9.11 5.70
C SER A 27 13.09 -7.72 5.48
N SER A 28 13.35 -7.14 4.30
CA SER A 28 13.11 -5.72 4.00
C SER A 28 11.69 -5.22 4.29
N SER A 29 10.65 -5.99 3.98
CA SER A 29 9.27 -5.49 3.95
C SER A 29 8.32 -6.24 4.89
N ALA A 30 7.22 -5.58 5.26
CA ALA A 30 6.13 -6.16 6.03
C ALA A 30 5.55 -7.39 5.32
N TRP A 31 5.05 -8.36 6.10
CA TRP A 31 4.47 -9.57 5.53
C TRP A 31 3.26 -9.23 4.64
N GLY A 32 3.36 -9.51 3.34
CA GLY A 32 2.34 -9.18 2.34
C GLY A 32 2.58 -7.88 1.57
N GLU A 33 3.58 -7.08 1.93
CA GLU A 33 3.98 -5.85 1.23
C GLU A 33 5.30 -6.05 0.44
N TRP A 34 5.48 -7.23 -0.15
CA TRP A 34 6.69 -7.56 -0.90
C TRP A 34 6.66 -6.96 -2.31
N GLY A 35 7.74 -6.28 -2.69
CA GLY A 35 8.02 -5.90 -4.06
C GLY A 35 8.55 -7.07 -4.88
N VAL A 36 8.85 -6.81 -6.15
CA VAL A 36 9.38 -7.83 -7.07
C VAL A 36 10.75 -8.30 -6.63
N GLU A 37 11.56 -7.35 -6.16
CA GLU A 37 12.92 -7.52 -5.67
C GLU A 37 12.94 -8.37 -4.39
N GLU A 38 12.00 -8.16 -3.47
CA GLU A 38 11.85 -9.00 -2.28
C GLU A 38 11.44 -10.42 -2.65
N ILE A 39 10.48 -10.59 -3.56
CA ILE A 39 10.06 -11.92 -4.02
C ILE A 39 11.22 -12.66 -4.68
N GLU A 40 12.04 -11.97 -5.49
CA GLU A 40 13.23 -12.58 -6.07
C GLU A 40 14.22 -13.05 -5.01
N LYS A 41 14.47 -12.23 -3.97
CA LYS A 41 15.34 -12.61 -2.85
C LYS A 41 14.80 -13.78 -2.03
N LEU A 42 13.48 -13.84 -1.81
CA LEU A 42 12.83 -14.87 -0.99
C LEU A 42 12.64 -16.19 -1.74
N ALA A 43 12.21 -16.13 -3.00
CA ALA A 43 11.85 -17.30 -3.80
C ALA A 43 12.97 -17.74 -4.76
N GLY A 44 13.99 -16.91 -4.97
CA GLY A 44 15.08 -17.15 -5.93
C GLY A 44 14.72 -16.91 -7.39
N TYR A 45 13.51 -16.43 -7.68
CA TYR A 45 13.04 -16.07 -9.02
C TYR A 45 11.83 -15.14 -8.95
N VAL A 46 11.55 -14.43 -10.05
CA VAL A 46 10.34 -13.61 -10.20
C VAL A 46 9.28 -14.39 -11.00
N PRO A 47 8.07 -14.61 -10.45
CA PRO A 47 6.96 -15.18 -11.20
C PRO A 47 6.61 -14.33 -12.42
N ARG A 48 6.44 -14.97 -13.59
CA ARG A 48 6.23 -14.27 -14.87
C ARG A 48 5.02 -13.32 -14.87
N GLY A 49 3.94 -13.69 -14.18
CA GLY A 49 2.76 -12.83 -14.01
C GLY A 49 3.06 -11.57 -13.20
N LEU A 50 3.85 -11.71 -12.14
CA LEU A 50 4.29 -10.60 -11.30
C LEU A 50 5.18 -9.63 -12.08
N ALA A 51 6.17 -10.15 -12.82
CA ALA A 51 7.05 -9.34 -13.67
C ALA A 51 6.27 -8.51 -14.72
N LYS A 52 5.23 -9.11 -15.32
CA LYS A 52 4.41 -8.41 -16.31
C LYS A 52 3.57 -7.30 -15.67
N LEU A 53 3.00 -7.54 -14.49
CA LEU A 53 2.14 -6.59 -13.80
C LEU A 53 2.93 -5.45 -13.13
N SER A 54 4.10 -5.73 -12.58
CA SER A 54 4.93 -4.73 -11.92
C SER A 54 5.39 -3.64 -12.89
N SER A 55 5.70 -4.01 -14.14
CA SER A 55 6.09 -3.06 -15.19
C SER A 55 4.92 -2.24 -15.77
N PHE A 56 3.67 -2.65 -15.53
CA PHE A 56 2.50 -2.06 -16.17
C PHE A 56 2.12 -0.69 -15.60
N TRP A 57 2.36 -0.47 -14.31
CA TRP A 57 1.98 0.76 -13.63
C TRP A 57 3.06 1.19 -12.65
N ASN A 58 3.57 2.41 -12.83
CA ASN A 58 4.47 3.05 -11.89
C ASN A 58 3.68 4.11 -11.11
N ALA A 59 3.72 4.04 -9.79
CA ALA A 59 3.05 5.01 -8.94
C ALA A 59 3.63 6.42 -9.18
N PRO A 60 2.78 7.46 -9.32
CA PRO A 60 3.26 8.84 -9.54
C PRO A 60 4.14 9.38 -8.39
N VAL A 61 3.88 8.93 -7.17
CA VAL A 61 4.64 9.27 -5.95
C VAL A 61 4.95 7.96 -5.22
N PRO A 62 6.07 7.28 -5.57
CA PRO A 62 6.49 6.07 -4.88
C PRO A 62 6.82 6.37 -3.41
N ASP A 63 6.54 5.42 -2.52
CA ASP A 63 6.80 5.49 -1.08
C ASP A 63 6.21 6.72 -0.37
N TYR A 64 5.25 7.39 -1.01
CA TYR A 64 4.62 8.62 -0.54
C TYR A 64 5.63 9.77 -0.26
N ALA A 65 6.82 9.69 -0.87
CA ALA A 65 7.87 10.67 -0.76
C ALA A 65 8.05 11.44 -2.07
N PHE A 66 8.31 12.74 -1.98
CA PHE A 66 8.69 13.50 -3.17
C PHE A 66 10.09 13.12 -3.63
N LYS A 67 10.31 13.12 -4.95
CA LYS A 67 11.61 12.79 -5.52
C LYS A 67 12.71 13.66 -4.92
N GLY A 68 13.77 13.03 -4.38
CA GLY A 68 14.86 13.73 -3.69
C GLY A 68 14.58 14.13 -2.24
N TRP A 69 13.46 13.68 -1.67
CA TRP A 69 13.13 13.84 -0.24
C TRP A 69 13.33 12.54 0.56
N GLU A 70 13.83 11.48 -0.06
CA GLU A 70 14.01 10.15 0.55
C GLU A 70 14.90 10.18 1.81
N GLU A 71 15.93 11.05 1.84
CA GLU A 71 16.85 11.21 2.99
C GLU A 71 16.51 12.40 3.89
N LYS A 72 15.35 13.02 3.72
CA LYS A 72 14.96 14.21 4.50
C LYS A 72 14.47 13.87 5.90
N SER A 73 14.32 14.90 6.73
CA SER A 73 13.88 14.72 8.12
C SER A 73 12.50 14.09 8.21
N LEU A 74 12.23 13.39 9.31
CA LEU A 74 10.93 12.76 9.60
C LEU A 74 9.74 13.69 9.40
N THR A 75 9.89 14.98 9.73
CA THR A 75 8.83 15.98 9.55
C THR A 75 8.50 16.22 8.07
N GLN A 76 9.52 16.26 7.21
CA GLN A 76 9.36 16.47 5.77
C GLN A 76 8.76 15.24 5.09
N LEU A 77 9.21 14.03 5.48
CA LEU A 77 8.61 12.77 5.03
C LEU A 77 7.14 12.66 5.48
N SER A 78 6.86 13.00 6.73
CA SER A 78 5.49 13.00 7.28
C SER A 78 4.57 13.97 6.54
N PHE A 79 5.08 15.15 6.16
CA PHE A 79 4.33 16.10 5.34
C PHE A 79 4.03 15.53 3.94
N ALA A 80 5.02 14.96 3.26
CA ALA A 80 4.83 14.33 1.95
C ALA A 80 3.81 13.17 2.02
N TYR A 81 3.86 12.38 3.10
CA TYR A 81 2.91 11.30 3.36
C TYR A 81 1.47 11.82 3.52
N ILE A 82 1.26 12.81 4.40
CA ILE A 82 -0.08 13.42 4.61
C ILE A 82 -0.60 14.05 3.32
N PHE A 83 0.26 14.76 2.59
CA PHE A 83 -0.09 15.35 1.31
C PHE A 83 -0.52 14.27 0.30
N SER A 84 0.23 13.18 0.19
CA SER A 84 -0.09 12.05 -0.69
C SER A 84 -1.42 11.41 -0.31
N ALA A 85 -1.71 11.27 0.98
CA ALA A 85 -2.99 10.76 1.46
C ALA A 85 -4.17 11.67 1.06
N ILE A 86 -4.04 12.98 1.23
CA ILE A 86 -5.08 13.95 0.83
C ILE A 86 -5.29 13.92 -0.69
N ALA A 87 -4.20 13.96 -1.45
CA ALA A 87 -4.25 13.95 -2.92
C ALA A 87 -4.90 12.66 -3.44
N GLY A 88 -4.49 11.50 -2.91
CA GLY A 88 -5.06 10.20 -3.26
C GLY A 88 -6.54 10.11 -2.92
N ALA A 89 -6.94 10.51 -1.71
CA ALA A 89 -8.34 10.51 -1.29
C ALA A 89 -9.21 11.42 -2.16
N ALA A 90 -8.73 12.64 -2.46
CA ALA A 90 -9.43 13.58 -3.34
C ALA A 90 -9.59 13.03 -4.76
N ALA A 91 -8.54 12.40 -5.31
CA ALA A 91 -8.59 11.77 -6.63
C ALA A 91 -9.62 10.63 -6.68
N VAL A 92 -9.63 9.75 -5.68
CA VAL A 92 -10.62 8.64 -5.59
C VAL A 92 -12.04 9.20 -5.47
N ALA A 93 -12.26 10.20 -4.61
CA ALA A 93 -13.57 10.81 -4.44
C ALA A 93 -14.06 11.48 -5.74
N ALA A 94 -13.18 12.18 -6.45
CA ALA A 94 -13.50 12.80 -7.74
C ALA A 94 -13.86 11.75 -8.80
N LEU A 95 -13.08 10.67 -8.90
CA LEU A 95 -13.36 9.58 -9.84
C LEU A 95 -14.68 8.87 -9.51
N ALA A 96 -14.95 8.59 -8.23
CA ALA A 96 -16.20 7.99 -7.80
C ALA A 96 -17.40 8.90 -8.12
N TYR A 97 -17.27 10.21 -7.88
CA TYR A 97 -18.29 11.19 -8.24
C TYR A 97 -18.54 11.24 -9.75
N LEU A 98 -17.48 11.29 -10.57
CA LEU A 98 -17.59 11.31 -12.03
C LEU A 98 -18.22 10.03 -12.57
N ALA A 99 -17.80 8.86 -12.06
CA ALA A 99 -18.39 7.57 -12.42
C ALA A 99 -19.88 7.54 -12.05
N GLY A 100 -20.23 7.97 -10.84
CA GLY A 100 -21.62 8.08 -10.40
C GLY A 100 -22.44 8.99 -11.31
N LYS A 101 -21.90 10.17 -11.68
CA LYS A 101 -22.56 11.11 -12.60
C LYS A 101 -22.76 10.51 -14.00
N MET A 102 -21.79 9.76 -14.52
CA MET A 102 -21.89 9.11 -15.83
C MET A 102 -22.93 7.98 -15.83
N LEU A 103 -22.95 7.16 -14.77
CA LEU A 103 -23.86 6.02 -14.65
C LEU A 103 -25.31 6.44 -14.35
N THR A 104 -25.51 7.56 -13.65
CA THR A 104 -26.84 8.12 -13.33
C THR A 104 -27.36 9.05 -14.41
N LYS A 105 -26.56 9.36 -15.45
CA LYS A 105 -27.01 10.15 -16.60
C LYS A 105 -28.02 9.31 -17.39
N LYS A 106 -29.30 9.48 -17.06
CA LYS A 106 -30.42 8.86 -17.77
C LYS A 106 -30.30 9.21 -19.26
N LYS A 107 -30.33 8.18 -20.10
CA LYS A 107 -30.39 8.32 -21.56
C LYS A 107 -31.75 8.96 -21.88
N ASN A 108 -31.76 10.29 -22.02
CA ASN A 108 -32.87 11.01 -22.64
C ASN A 108 -32.92 10.65 -24.12
#